data_AF-A0A1V5LHW7-F1
#
_entry.id   AF-A0A1V5LHW7-F1
#
_cell.length_a   1.000
_cell.length_b   1.000
_cell.length_c   1.000
_cell.angle_alpha   90.00
_cell.angle_beta   90.00
_cell.angle_gamma   90.00
#
_symmetry.space_group_name_H-M   'P 1'
#
loop_
_entity.id
_entity.type
_entity.pdbx_description
1 polymer ?
#
loop_
_entity_poly.entity_id
_entity_poly.type
_entity_poly.pdbx_seq_one_letter_code
_entity_poly.pdbx_strand_id
1 'polypeptide(L)'
;MRHNEHELPLLRAEAAKWGADQVLVKSPYLRSVEGAEEILPAEERYRRYRCIEGHWLRKEKAARPCPRLWYSSVIHWDGKVVPCCFDKDGSHLLGHASEPLKKLFHGEAYRQFRRRQYSAHAPQICQNCTDGLKIYPA
;
A
#
# COMPACT_ATOMS: atom_id res chain seq x y z
N MET A 1 1.31 -15.34 -2.12
CA MET A 1 0.90 -15.35 -3.55
C MET A 1 0.77 -16.81 -3.96
N ARG A 2 0.08 -17.15 -5.07
CA ARG A 2 -0.17 -18.56 -5.44
C ARG A 2 1.10 -19.43 -5.33
N HIS A 3 2.19 -18.93 -5.88
CA HIS A 3 3.48 -19.60 -5.95
C HIS A 3 4.07 -20.04 -4.61
N ASN A 4 3.82 -19.31 -3.52
CA ASN A 4 4.43 -19.58 -2.20
C ASN A 4 3.42 -19.75 -1.07
N GLU A 5 2.13 -19.85 -1.40
CA GLU A 5 1.07 -20.03 -0.40
C GLU A 5 1.21 -21.35 0.35
N HIS A 6 1.70 -22.39 -0.33
CA HIS A 6 1.98 -23.70 0.26
C HIS A 6 3.13 -23.67 1.29
N GLU A 7 3.95 -22.61 1.32
CA GLU A 7 5.05 -22.46 2.28
C GLU A 7 4.61 -21.86 3.62
N LEU A 8 3.36 -21.41 3.75
CA LEU A 8 2.87 -20.77 4.98
C LEU A 8 3.04 -21.61 6.26
N PRO A 9 2.81 -22.94 6.26
CA PRO A 9 3.07 -23.77 7.45
C PRO A 9 4.55 -23.79 7.85
N LEU A 10 5.44 -23.92 6.87
CA LEU A 10 6.89 -23.91 7.08
C LEU A 10 7.35 -22.55 7.62
N LEU A 11 6.90 -21.45 6.99
CA LEU A 11 7.19 -20.08 7.44
C LEU A 11 6.84 -19.88 8.92
N ARG A 12 5.67 -20.36 9.35
CA ARG A 12 5.22 -20.24 10.74
C ARG A 12 6.07 -21.06 11.69
N ALA A 13 6.42 -22.29 11.31
CA ALA A 13 7.27 -23.16 12.11
C ALA A 13 8.68 -22.58 12.30
N GLU A 14 9.30 -22.10 11.21
CA GLU A 14 10.64 -21.51 11.25
C GLU A 14 10.66 -20.18 12.00
N ALA A 15 9.67 -19.30 11.78
CA ALA A 15 9.57 -18.05 12.52
C ALA A 15 9.47 -18.28 14.04
N ALA A 16 8.72 -19.29 14.48
CA ALA A 16 8.66 -19.66 15.90
C ALA A 16 10.02 -20.15 16.43
N LYS A 17 10.74 -20.97 15.66
CA LYS A 17 12.08 -21.44 16.03
C LYS A 17 13.09 -20.29 16.13
N TRP A 18 12.99 -19.30 15.25
CA TRP A 18 13.85 -18.11 15.25
C TRP A 18 13.49 -17.10 16.35
N GLY A 19 12.41 -17.34 17.09
CA GLY A 19 11.96 -16.45 18.16
C GLY A 19 11.27 -15.18 17.68
N ALA A 20 10.63 -15.21 16.49
CA ALA A 20 9.84 -14.09 16.01
C ALA A 20 8.55 -13.92 16.82
N ASP A 21 8.22 -12.68 17.20
CA ASP A 21 7.00 -12.39 17.95
C ASP A 21 5.72 -12.62 17.11
N GLN A 22 5.79 -12.35 15.80
CA GLN A 22 4.63 -12.41 14.90
C GLN A 22 5.00 -12.78 13.46
N VAL A 23 4.07 -13.46 12.78
CA VAL A 23 4.12 -13.70 11.33
C VAL A 23 2.94 -12.99 10.67
N LEU A 24 3.27 -12.02 9.82
CA LEU A 24 2.30 -11.21 9.10
C LEU A 24 2.27 -11.58 7.62
N VAL A 25 1.20 -12.24 7.18
CA VAL A 25 1.02 -12.66 5.77
C VAL A 25 0.36 -11.55 4.97
N LYS A 26 1.11 -10.89 4.10
CA LYS A 26 0.61 -9.77 3.30
C LYS A 26 0.06 -10.26 1.96
N SER A 27 -1.21 -9.94 1.66
CA SER A 27 -1.78 -10.21 0.34
C SER A 27 -1.06 -9.40 -0.77
N PRO A 28 -0.91 -9.96 -1.99
CA PRO A 28 -0.25 -9.26 -3.08
C PRO A 28 -1.03 -8.02 -3.54
N TYR A 29 -0.29 -7.00 -3.97
CA TYR A 29 -0.81 -5.84 -4.69
C TYR A 29 -0.62 -6.08 -6.19
N LEU A 30 -1.69 -5.92 -6.97
CA LEU A 30 -1.63 -6.01 -8.42
C LEU A 30 -1.52 -4.61 -9.04
N ARG A 31 -0.51 -4.39 -9.91
CA ARG A 31 -0.39 -3.17 -10.73
C ARG A 31 -1.40 -3.17 -11.88
N SER A 32 -1.59 -4.33 -12.51
CA SER A 32 -2.62 -4.63 -13.51
C SER A 32 -3.39 -5.88 -13.08
N VAL A 33 -4.63 -6.01 -13.52
CA VAL A 33 -5.48 -7.19 -13.27
C VAL A 33 -5.28 -8.30 -14.32
N GLU A 34 -4.51 -8.03 -15.38
CA GLU A 34 -4.08 -9.04 -16.34
C GLU A 34 -3.24 -10.13 -15.64
N GLY A 35 -3.53 -11.40 -15.91
CA GLY A 35 -2.83 -12.53 -15.27
C GLY A 35 -3.07 -12.68 -13.76
N ALA A 36 -4.08 -12.00 -13.20
CA ALA A 36 -4.33 -12.02 -11.75
C ALA A 36 -4.51 -13.44 -11.20
N GLU A 37 -5.09 -14.37 -11.97
CA GLU A 37 -5.31 -15.76 -11.55
C GLU A 37 -4.03 -16.52 -11.27
N GLU A 38 -2.96 -16.22 -11.99
CA GLU A 38 -1.65 -16.86 -11.83
C GLU A 38 -0.93 -16.37 -10.58
N ILE A 39 -1.17 -15.12 -10.18
CA ILE A 39 -0.46 -14.46 -9.07
C ILE A 39 -1.23 -14.58 -7.75
N LEU A 40 -2.55 -14.41 -7.79
CA LEU A 40 -3.39 -14.34 -6.60
C LEU A 40 -3.44 -15.71 -5.88
N PRO A 41 -3.41 -15.70 -4.53
CA PRO A 41 -3.53 -16.93 -3.74
C PRO A 41 -4.71 -17.80 -4.16
N ALA A 42 -4.56 -19.12 -4.09
CA ALA A 42 -5.62 -20.08 -4.32
C ALA A 42 -6.72 -19.95 -3.25
N GLU A 43 -6.38 -19.81 -1.96
CA GLU A 43 -7.37 -19.66 -0.91
C GLU A 43 -7.92 -18.22 -0.85
N GLU A 44 -9.25 -18.11 -0.84
CA GLU A 44 -9.92 -16.82 -0.89
C GLU A 44 -9.57 -15.90 0.29
N ARG A 45 -9.34 -16.46 1.49
CA ARG A 45 -8.97 -15.70 2.68
C ARG A 45 -7.67 -14.90 2.49
N TYR A 46 -6.74 -15.38 1.66
CA TYR A 46 -5.49 -14.69 1.37
C TYR A 46 -5.61 -13.70 0.19
N ARG A 47 -6.72 -13.70 -0.54
CA ARG A 47 -6.94 -12.82 -1.71
C ARG A 47 -7.40 -11.42 -1.28
N ARG A 48 -6.71 -10.40 -1.81
CA ARG A 48 -7.11 -8.99 -1.74
C ARG A 48 -8.22 -8.61 -2.74
N TYR A 49 -8.38 -9.41 -3.79
CA TYR A 49 -9.30 -9.15 -4.89
C TYR A 49 -10.32 -10.29 -5.00
N ARG A 50 -11.48 -9.99 -5.59
CA ARG A 50 -12.53 -10.94 -5.98
C ARG A 50 -12.82 -10.79 -7.47
N CYS A 51 -13.14 -11.88 -8.15
CA CYS A 51 -13.56 -11.84 -9.54
C CYS A 51 -15.09 -11.73 -9.58
N ILE A 52 -15.61 -10.75 -10.32
CA ILE A 52 -17.04 -10.58 -10.60
C ILE A 52 -17.16 -10.46 -12.11
N GLU A 53 -17.88 -11.38 -12.75
CA GLU A 53 -18.13 -11.36 -14.21
C GLU A 53 -16.83 -11.26 -15.04
N GLY A 54 -15.75 -11.92 -14.60
CA GLY A 54 -14.44 -11.86 -15.26
C GLY A 54 -13.58 -10.64 -14.89
N HIS A 55 -14.08 -9.72 -14.06
CA HIS A 55 -13.35 -8.54 -13.63
C HIS A 55 -12.84 -8.66 -12.19
N TRP A 56 -11.53 -8.43 -12.00
CA TRP A 56 -10.91 -8.42 -10.68
C TRP A 56 -11.11 -7.09 -9.97
N LEU A 57 -11.85 -7.13 -8.85
CA LEU A 57 -12.15 -5.97 -8.03
C LEU A 57 -11.57 -6.17 -6.62
N ARG A 58 -11.00 -5.11 -6.04
CA ARG A 58 -10.52 -5.16 -4.66
C ARG A 58 -11.70 -5.39 -3.70
N LYS A 59 -11.52 -6.26 -2.70
CA LYS A 59 -12.56 -6.58 -1.71
C LYS A 59 -12.93 -5.39 -0.84
N GLU A 60 -11.91 -4.74 -0.30
CA GLU A 60 -12.05 -3.63 0.64
C GLU A 60 -11.93 -2.26 -0.03
N LYS A 61 -12.58 -1.24 0.51
CA LYS A 61 -12.44 0.16 0.04
C LYS A 61 -11.55 0.94 1.01
N ALA A 62 -10.55 1.62 0.48
CA ALA A 62 -9.67 2.48 1.29
C ALA A 62 -10.48 3.57 2.01
N ALA A 63 -10.11 3.84 3.26
CA ALA A 63 -10.68 4.94 4.02
C ALA A 63 -10.39 6.29 3.33
N ARG A 64 -11.40 7.15 3.24
CA ARG A 64 -11.25 8.54 2.78
C ARG A 64 -11.88 9.46 3.82
N PRO A 65 -11.17 10.50 4.29
CA PRO A 65 -9.80 10.88 3.91
C PRO A 65 -8.70 10.00 4.53
N CYS A 66 -7.49 10.06 3.94
CA CYS A 66 -6.33 9.32 4.40
C CYS A 66 -5.64 10.08 5.54
N PRO A 67 -5.63 9.58 6.78
CA PRO A 67 -5.03 10.28 7.91
C PRO A 67 -3.51 10.32 7.82
N ARG A 68 -2.88 9.39 7.09
CA ARG A 68 -1.41 9.26 6.98
C ARG A 68 -0.71 10.52 6.48
N LEU A 69 -1.37 11.29 5.61
CA LEU A 69 -0.83 12.55 5.09
C LEU A 69 -0.65 13.65 6.16
N TRP A 70 -1.19 13.44 7.36
CA TRP A 70 -1.16 14.39 8.48
C TRP A 70 -0.19 13.98 9.59
N TYR A 71 0.36 12.77 9.56
CA TYR A 71 1.33 12.32 10.58
C TYR A 71 2.58 11.64 10.01
N SER A 72 2.67 11.45 8.68
CA SER A 72 3.78 10.72 8.06
C SER A 72 4.22 11.37 6.74
N SER A 73 5.50 11.16 6.41
CA SER A 73 6.17 11.51 5.15
C SER A 73 7.11 10.37 4.78
N VAL A 74 7.44 10.24 3.49
CA VAL A 74 8.47 9.29 3.02
C VAL A 74 9.55 10.08 2.29
N ILE A 75 10.80 9.76 2.63
CA ILE A 75 11.99 10.30 1.98
C ILE A 75 12.62 9.17 1.18
N HIS A 76 12.79 9.37 -0.12
CA HIS A 76 13.49 8.44 -1.00
C HIS A 76 15.00 8.53 -0.81
N TRP A 77 15.72 7.51 -1.29
CA TRP A 77 17.18 7.43 -1.17
C TRP A 77 17.92 8.62 -1.82
N ASP A 78 17.31 9.26 -2.82
CA ASP A 78 17.82 10.43 -3.53
C ASP A 78 17.40 11.77 -2.89
N GLY A 79 16.84 11.73 -1.67
CA GLY A 79 16.42 12.90 -0.92
C GLY A 79 15.04 13.46 -1.33
N LYS A 80 14.38 12.91 -2.35
CA LYS A 80 13.02 13.35 -2.70
C LYS A 80 12.03 13.01 -1.60
N VAL A 81 11.17 13.97 -1.27
CA VAL A 81 10.09 13.79 -0.30
C VAL A 81 8.78 13.54 -1.04
N VAL A 82 8.07 12.47 -0.69
CA VAL A 82 6.84 11.99 -1.36
C VAL A 82 5.71 11.79 -0.34
N PRO A 83 4.42 11.75 -0.76
CA PRO A 83 3.28 11.72 0.16
C PRO A 83 3.16 10.44 0.98
N CYS A 84 3.53 9.28 0.41
CA CYS A 84 3.51 7.99 1.11
C CYS A 84 4.28 6.92 0.35
N CYS A 85 4.46 5.75 0.97
CA CYS A 85 5.19 4.62 0.39
C CYS A 85 4.51 3.95 -0.84
N PHE A 86 3.28 4.35 -1.19
CA PHE A 86 2.65 3.92 -2.45
C PHE A 86 3.17 4.71 -3.66
N ASP A 87 3.81 5.86 -3.46
CA ASP A 87 4.47 6.62 -4.52
C ASP A 87 5.87 6.07 -4.84
N LYS A 88 5.93 4.79 -5.21
CA LYS A 88 7.20 4.05 -5.39
C LYS A 88 8.13 4.68 -6.42
N ASP A 89 7.53 5.29 -7.43
CA ASP A 89 8.25 5.89 -8.56
C ASP A 89 8.51 7.39 -8.33
N GLY A 90 8.07 7.94 -7.19
CA GLY A 90 8.29 9.34 -6.81
C GLY A 90 7.58 10.35 -7.71
N SER A 91 6.42 9.98 -8.26
CA SER A 91 5.63 10.78 -9.20
C SER A 91 4.93 11.97 -8.54
N HIS A 92 4.87 12.01 -7.20
CA HIS A 92 4.22 13.06 -6.42
C HIS A 92 5.22 13.77 -5.51
N LEU A 93 6.19 14.44 -6.11
CA LEU A 93 7.20 15.21 -5.38
C LEU A 93 6.56 16.30 -4.49
N LEU A 94 6.90 16.28 -3.19
CA LEU A 94 6.48 17.26 -2.20
C LEU A 94 7.60 18.21 -1.77
N GLY A 95 8.85 17.91 -2.15
CA GLY A 95 10.04 18.71 -1.90
C GLY A 95 11.28 17.84 -1.73
N HIS A 96 12.33 18.38 -1.11
CA HIS A 96 13.61 17.68 -0.91
C HIS A 96 14.06 17.70 0.56
N ALA A 97 14.69 16.63 1.01
CA ALA A 97 15.08 16.43 2.42
C ALA A 97 16.13 17.43 2.95
N SER A 98 16.74 18.22 2.06
CA SER A 98 17.60 19.35 2.44
C SER A 98 16.81 20.53 3.00
N GLU A 99 15.50 20.59 2.79
CA GLU A 99 14.65 21.65 3.35
C GLU A 99 14.15 21.31 4.76
N PRO A 100 13.92 22.31 5.64
CA PRO A 100 13.34 22.05 6.96
C PRO A 100 11.98 21.37 6.87
N LEU A 101 11.80 20.26 7.60
CA LEU A 101 10.56 19.47 7.57
C LEU A 101 9.31 20.31 7.83
N LYS A 102 9.36 21.25 8.78
CA LYS A 102 8.24 22.17 9.06
C LYS A 102 7.84 22.98 7.83
N LYS A 103 8.82 23.49 7.08
CA LYS A 103 8.59 24.26 5.84
C LYS A 103 7.97 23.36 4.76
N LEU A 104 8.52 22.17 4.55
CA LEU A 104 8.00 21.19 3.60
C LEU A 104 6.56 20.79 3.93
N PHE A 105 6.32 20.35 5.15
CA PHE A 105 5.06 19.77 5.60
C PHE A 105 3.90 20.77 5.60
N HIS A 106 4.19 22.05 5.82
CA HIS A 106 3.23 23.14 5.66
C HIS A 106 3.26 23.78 4.28
N GLY A 107 4.15 23.36 3.38
CA GLY A 107 4.36 23.91 2.05
C GLY A 107 3.21 23.65 1.08
N GLU A 108 3.24 24.35 -0.05
CA GLU A 108 2.15 24.32 -1.03
C GLU A 108 1.97 22.93 -1.66
N ALA A 109 3.06 22.24 -2.00
CA ALA A 109 2.98 20.90 -2.58
C ALA A 109 2.23 19.91 -1.66
N TYR A 110 2.54 19.93 -0.35
CA TYR A 110 1.84 19.14 0.65
C TYR A 110 0.35 19.51 0.76
N ARG A 111 0.04 20.81 0.84
CA ARG A 111 -1.35 21.29 0.91
C ARG A 111 -2.16 20.90 -0.33
N GLN A 112 -1.58 21.02 -1.52
CA GLN A 112 -2.23 20.63 -2.77
C GLN A 112 -2.46 19.13 -2.83
N PHE A 113 -1.47 18.31 -2.47
CA PHE A 113 -1.65 16.86 -2.46
C PHE A 113 -2.76 16.44 -1.49
N ARG A 114 -2.77 17.01 -0.27
CA ARG A 114 -3.84 16.79 0.72
C ARG A 114 -5.20 17.15 0.15
N ARG A 115 -5.36 18.32 -0.48
CA ARG A 115 -6.63 18.73 -1.12
C ARG A 115 -7.06 17.77 -2.24
N ARG A 116 -6.13 17.38 -3.12
CA ARG A 116 -6.42 16.45 -4.24
C ARG A 116 -6.92 15.10 -3.74
N GLN A 117 -6.44 14.64 -2.57
CA GLN A 117 -6.88 13.39 -1.96
C GLN A 117 -8.38 13.37 -1.61
N TYR A 118 -8.99 14.52 -1.34
CA TYR A 118 -10.44 14.66 -1.11
C TYR A 118 -11.26 14.77 -2.41
N SER A 119 -10.62 15.01 -3.56
CA SER A 119 -11.34 15.26 -4.80
C SER A 119 -11.81 13.97 -5.49
N ALA A 120 -12.79 14.11 -6.41
CA ALA A 120 -13.19 13.03 -7.30
C ALA A 120 -12.00 12.47 -8.14
N HIS A 121 -10.98 13.30 -8.36
CA HIS A 121 -9.76 12.96 -9.10
C HIS A 121 -8.57 12.71 -8.17
N ALA A 122 -8.80 11.96 -7.09
CA ALA A 122 -7.72 11.55 -6.19
C ALA A 122 -6.61 10.83 -6.97
N PRO A 123 -5.31 11.08 -6.65
CA PRO A 123 -4.19 10.43 -7.32
C PRO A 123 -4.34 8.91 -7.39
N GLN A 124 -3.86 8.27 -8.46
CA GLN A 124 -4.01 6.82 -8.66
C GLN A 124 -3.47 6.01 -7.47
N ILE A 125 -2.36 6.46 -6.87
CA ILE A 125 -1.78 5.85 -5.66
C ILE A 125 -2.75 5.84 -4.46
N CYS A 126 -3.69 6.78 -4.40
CA CYS A 126 -4.73 6.86 -3.37
C CYS A 126 -5.92 5.94 -3.68
N GLN A 127 -6.18 5.62 -4.94
CA GLN A 127 -7.33 4.81 -5.36
C GLN A 127 -7.14 3.33 -5.00
N ASN A 128 -5.91 2.81 -5.14
CA ASN A 128 -5.55 1.43 -4.83
C ASN A 128 -4.77 1.29 -3.50
N CYS A 129 -4.79 2.32 -2.65
CA CYS A 129 -4.13 2.31 -1.35
C CYS A 129 -4.74 1.26 -0.41
N THR A 130 -3.92 0.64 0.44
CA THR A 130 -4.36 -0.32 1.46
C THR A 130 -4.13 0.14 2.89
N ASP A 131 -3.80 1.41 3.07
CA ASP A 131 -3.70 2.03 4.41
C ASP A 131 -5.09 2.02 5.06
N GLY A 132 -5.15 1.62 6.34
CA GLY A 132 -6.41 1.45 7.08
C GLY A 132 -7.21 0.18 6.73
N LEU A 133 -6.71 -0.70 5.85
CA LEU A 133 -7.37 -1.97 5.52
C LEU A 133 -6.80 -3.11 6.36
N LYS A 134 -7.64 -4.10 6.68
CA LYS A 134 -7.19 -5.39 7.21
C LYS A 134 -6.51 -6.18 6.10
N ILE A 135 -5.21 -5.93 5.90
CA ILE A 135 -4.40 -6.59 4.86
C ILE A 135 -3.74 -7.89 5.33
N TYR A 136 -3.83 -8.16 6.62
CA TYR A 136 -3.39 -9.40 7.25
C TYR A 136 -4.64 -10.25 7.50
N PRO A 137 -4.83 -11.33 6.73
CA PRO A 137 -5.91 -12.26 6.98
C PRO A 137 -5.70 -12.91 8.35
N ALA A 138 -6.82 -13.06 9.07
CA ALA A 138 -6.85 -13.80 10.33
C ALA A 138 -6.71 -15.31 10.05
#